data_AF-A0A656K2P8-F1
#
_entry.id   AF-A0A656K2P8-F1
#
_cell.length_a   1.000
_cell.length_b   1.000
_cell.length_c   1.000
_cell.angle_alpha   90.00
_cell.angle_beta   90.00
_cell.angle_gamma   90.00
#
_symmetry.space_group_name_H-M   'P 1'
#
loop_
_entity.id
_entity.type
_entity.pdbx_description
1 polymer ?
#
loop_
_entity_poly.entity_id
_entity_poly.type
_entity_poly.pdbx_seq_one_letter_code
_entity_poly.pdbx_strand_id
1 'polypeptide(L)'
;MDLGLIGEWQDNELEGGKNFPQTAGGPFPGYPTDTVSNGPPADGVILSGGKVDDARKYVNYTDDEFKILKPGANATGWIRHSVAAGADFEVEWKYAAPHVTRGYLWFITKDGWDESTRITRAHLESEPFYTDLYTQVPFDQHKEELKAKTALTAKLPSGKQGHHVVVLLWIIADTGAAFYQTFDLDFVA
;
A
#
# COMPACT_ATOMS: atom_id res chain seq x y z
N MET A 1 11.40 -11.02 3.82
CA MET A 1 11.65 -12.45 3.55
C MET A 1 10.69 -12.86 2.46
N ASP A 2 11.14 -13.52 1.39
CA ASP A 2 10.25 -13.99 0.33
C ASP A 2 9.50 -15.25 0.80
N LEU A 3 8.16 -15.20 0.77
CA LEU A 3 7.27 -16.30 1.16
C LEU A 3 6.92 -17.23 -0.02
N GLY A 4 7.36 -16.90 -1.23
CA GLY A 4 7.09 -17.65 -2.46
C GLY A 4 5.60 -17.77 -2.73
N LEU A 5 4.84 -16.68 -2.50
CA LEU A 5 3.39 -16.60 -2.75
C LEU A 5 3.09 -16.04 -4.14
N ILE A 6 3.86 -15.04 -4.55
CA ILE A 6 3.74 -14.35 -5.82
C ILE A 6 5.12 -14.31 -6.49
N GLY A 7 5.16 -14.28 -7.82
CA GLY A 7 6.40 -14.11 -8.56
C GLY A 7 6.92 -12.67 -8.49
N GLU A 8 8.21 -12.48 -8.74
CA GLU A 8 8.87 -11.16 -8.73
C GLU A 8 8.20 -10.13 -9.65
N TRP A 9 7.72 -10.56 -10.83
CA TRP A 9 6.99 -9.68 -11.73
C TRP A 9 5.61 -9.29 -11.19
N GLN A 10 4.96 -10.17 -10.41
CA GLN A 10 3.64 -9.90 -9.82
C GLN A 10 3.73 -8.90 -8.66
N ASP A 11 4.81 -8.95 -7.89
CA ASP A 11 5.12 -8.00 -6.82
C ASP A 11 5.24 -6.56 -7.34
N ASN A 12 5.76 -6.40 -8.57
CA ASN A 12 5.87 -5.12 -9.24
C ASN A 12 4.55 -4.63 -9.89
N GLU A 13 3.47 -5.42 -9.84
CA GLU A 13 2.20 -5.14 -10.54
C GLU A 13 0.96 -5.25 -9.63
N LEU A 14 1.09 -4.88 -8.36
CA LEU A 14 -0.04 -4.65 -7.46
C LEU A 14 -0.68 -3.28 -7.77
N GLU A 15 -1.14 -3.13 -9.02
CA GLU A 15 -1.59 -1.87 -9.62
C GLU A 15 -3.12 -1.73 -9.61
N GLY A 16 -3.61 -0.66 -8.98
CA GLY A 16 -5.04 -0.29 -8.91
C GLY A 16 -5.27 1.22 -9.07
N GLY A 17 -6.51 1.70 -8.99
CA GLY A 17 -6.80 3.13 -9.07
C GLY A 17 -6.17 3.95 -7.95
N LYS A 18 -5.68 5.16 -8.23
CA LYS A 18 -4.89 5.99 -7.30
C LYS A 18 -5.67 6.81 -6.26
N ASN A 19 -6.98 6.96 -6.41
CA ASN A 19 -7.81 7.77 -5.51
C ASN A 19 -8.24 7.07 -4.20
N PHE A 20 -7.57 5.98 -3.78
CA PHE A 20 -7.86 5.36 -2.49
C PHE A 20 -7.78 6.41 -1.35
N PRO A 21 -8.73 6.43 -0.39
CA PRO A 21 -9.76 5.43 -0.09
C PRO A 21 -11.11 5.64 -0.79
N GLN A 22 -11.20 6.49 -1.82
CA GLN A 22 -12.45 6.62 -2.59
C GLN A 22 -12.84 5.28 -3.24
N THR A 23 -14.12 5.13 -3.54
CA THR A 23 -14.67 3.93 -4.20
C THR A 23 -14.85 4.10 -5.71
N ALA A 24 -14.78 5.34 -6.19
CA ALA A 24 -14.85 5.68 -7.60
C ALA A 24 -13.54 6.31 -8.07
N GLY A 25 -13.29 6.22 -9.38
CA GLY A 25 -12.25 7.02 -10.03
C GLY A 25 -12.64 8.50 -10.10
N GLY A 26 -11.73 9.33 -10.61
CA GLY A 26 -11.96 10.77 -10.73
C GLY A 26 -10.67 11.58 -10.67
N PRO A 27 -10.77 12.92 -10.66
CA PRO A 27 -9.61 13.80 -10.52
C PRO A 27 -8.82 13.46 -9.23
N PHE A 28 -7.50 13.48 -9.32
CA PHE A 28 -6.66 13.34 -8.13
C PHE A 28 -6.70 14.66 -7.33
N PRO A 29 -7.09 14.66 -6.04
CA PRO A 29 -7.32 15.89 -5.28
C PRO A 29 -6.08 16.80 -5.24
N GLY A 30 -6.26 18.08 -5.58
CA GLY A 30 -5.18 19.08 -5.56
C GLY A 30 -4.29 19.10 -6.82
N TYR A 31 -4.43 18.14 -7.74
CA TYR A 31 -3.59 18.02 -8.94
C TYR A 31 -4.46 17.87 -10.19
N PRO A 32 -5.14 18.95 -10.64
CA PRO A 32 -6.14 18.88 -11.70
C PRO A 32 -5.58 18.50 -13.07
N THR A 33 -4.26 18.59 -13.24
CA THR A 33 -3.57 18.25 -14.48
C THR A 33 -3.16 16.79 -14.54
N ASP A 34 -3.18 16.06 -13.41
CA ASP A 34 -2.85 14.63 -13.40
C ASP A 34 -3.94 13.82 -14.11
N THR A 35 -3.54 12.71 -14.73
CA THR A 35 -4.50 11.78 -15.34
C THR A 35 -5.51 11.32 -14.29
N VAL A 36 -6.80 11.29 -14.65
CA VAL A 36 -7.86 10.89 -13.72
C VAL A 36 -7.65 9.45 -13.25
N SER A 37 -7.91 9.21 -11.96
CA SER A 37 -7.82 7.89 -11.35
C SER A 37 -8.80 6.90 -11.99
N ASN A 38 -8.34 5.66 -12.17
CA ASN A 38 -9.21 4.50 -12.30
C ASN A 38 -10.00 4.27 -10.99
N GLY A 39 -10.99 3.39 -11.02
CA GLY A 39 -11.64 2.91 -9.79
C GLY A 39 -10.62 2.27 -8.84
N PRO A 40 -10.47 2.74 -7.58
CA PRO A 40 -9.58 2.11 -6.62
C PRO A 40 -10.02 0.67 -6.28
N PRO A 41 -9.11 -0.16 -5.74
CA PRO A 41 -9.45 -1.52 -5.33
C PRO A 41 -10.65 -1.58 -4.39
N ALA A 42 -11.53 -2.56 -4.60
CA ALA A 42 -12.65 -2.82 -3.70
C ALA A 42 -12.15 -3.37 -2.35
N ASP A 43 -13.00 -3.30 -1.33
CA ASP A 43 -12.71 -3.91 -0.03
C ASP A 43 -12.44 -5.43 -0.17
N GLY A 44 -11.51 -5.95 0.64
CA GLY A 44 -11.06 -7.34 0.60
C GLY A 44 -10.05 -7.66 -0.52
N VAL A 45 -9.75 -6.70 -1.40
CA VAL A 45 -8.74 -6.84 -2.47
C VAL A 45 -7.80 -5.61 -2.55
N ILE A 46 -7.71 -4.84 -1.46
CA ILE A 46 -6.91 -3.61 -1.39
C ILE A 46 -5.41 -3.93 -1.52
N LEU A 47 -4.94 -4.94 -0.80
CA LEU A 47 -3.51 -5.26 -0.69
C LEU A 47 -2.94 -5.77 -2.02
N SER A 48 -3.76 -6.36 -2.88
CA SER A 48 -3.34 -6.80 -4.21
C SER A 48 -3.45 -5.73 -5.31
N GLY A 49 -3.80 -4.48 -4.97
CA GLY A 49 -4.14 -3.48 -5.97
C GLY A 49 -5.39 -3.86 -6.79
N GLY A 50 -6.29 -4.67 -6.24
CA GLY A 50 -7.51 -5.14 -6.91
C GLY A 50 -7.32 -6.37 -7.79
N LYS A 51 -6.12 -6.96 -7.84
CA LYS A 51 -5.86 -8.18 -8.63
C LYS A 51 -6.46 -9.40 -7.93
N VAL A 52 -7.30 -10.16 -8.64
CA VAL A 52 -8.01 -11.34 -8.11
C VAL A 52 -7.84 -12.61 -8.95
N ASP A 53 -7.36 -12.45 -10.19
CA ASP A 53 -7.38 -13.52 -11.20
C ASP A 53 -6.17 -14.47 -11.11
N ASP A 54 -5.15 -14.10 -10.33
CA ASP A 54 -3.92 -14.87 -10.18
C ASP A 54 -3.42 -14.92 -8.72
N ALA A 55 -2.18 -15.35 -8.53
CA ALA A 55 -1.56 -15.50 -7.22
C ALA A 55 -1.51 -14.20 -6.40
N ARG A 56 -1.59 -13.02 -7.03
CA ARG A 56 -1.64 -11.74 -6.30
C ARG A 56 -2.79 -11.66 -5.32
N LYS A 57 -3.89 -12.40 -5.54
CA LYS A 57 -5.01 -12.45 -4.60
C LYS A 57 -4.60 -12.92 -3.20
N TYR A 58 -3.54 -13.72 -3.08
CA TYR A 58 -3.08 -14.30 -1.82
C TYR A 58 -2.56 -13.25 -0.85
N VAL A 59 -2.07 -12.09 -1.32
CA VAL A 59 -1.62 -11.02 -0.43
C VAL A 59 -2.75 -10.36 0.34
N ASN A 60 -4.02 -10.62 -0.03
CA ASN A 60 -5.19 -10.15 0.73
C ASN A 60 -5.60 -11.10 1.86
N TYR A 61 -4.97 -12.27 1.99
CA TYR A 61 -5.42 -13.31 2.90
C TYR A 61 -5.26 -12.87 4.36
N THR A 62 -6.16 -13.30 5.22
CA THR A 62 -5.97 -13.22 6.67
C THR A 62 -4.89 -14.20 7.13
N ASP A 63 -4.44 -14.10 8.38
CA ASP A 63 -3.50 -15.07 8.95
C ASP A 63 -4.06 -16.51 8.89
N ASP A 64 -5.35 -16.68 9.09
CA ASP A 64 -5.99 -18.00 9.07
C ASP A 64 -6.09 -18.55 7.64
N GLU A 65 -6.45 -17.70 6.66
CA GLU A 65 -6.40 -18.06 5.25
C GLU A 65 -4.96 -18.39 4.80
N PHE A 66 -3.96 -17.64 5.28
CA PHE A 66 -2.55 -17.88 5.01
C PHE A 66 -2.06 -19.22 5.58
N LYS A 67 -2.44 -19.55 6.82
CA LYS A 67 -2.11 -20.85 7.46
C LYS A 67 -2.66 -22.03 6.66
N ILE A 68 -3.86 -21.89 6.08
CA ILE A 68 -4.45 -22.90 5.21
C ILE A 68 -3.67 -23.01 3.89
N LEU A 69 -3.25 -21.88 3.31
CA LEU A 69 -2.50 -21.85 2.06
C LEU A 69 -1.08 -22.45 2.19
N LYS A 70 -0.42 -22.23 3.32
CA LYS A 70 0.94 -22.72 3.61
C LYS A 70 0.95 -23.54 4.92
N PRO A 71 0.39 -24.76 4.91
CA PRO A 71 0.32 -25.58 6.13
C PRO A 71 1.72 -26.04 6.54
N GLY A 72 2.14 -25.71 7.77
CA GLY A 72 3.42 -26.11 8.34
C GLY A 72 3.47 -25.88 9.84
N ALA A 73 4.32 -26.62 10.57
CA ALA A 73 4.32 -26.68 12.04
C ALA A 73 4.58 -25.32 12.76
N ASN A 74 5.00 -24.28 12.03
CA ASN A 74 5.28 -22.93 12.51
C ASN A 74 4.48 -21.84 11.77
N ALA A 75 3.39 -22.17 11.07
CA ALA A 75 2.59 -21.17 10.37
C ALA A 75 1.84 -20.29 11.40
N THR A 76 2.43 -19.15 11.78
CA THR A 76 1.82 -18.18 12.70
C THR A 76 0.97 -17.13 12.01
N GLY A 77 0.98 -17.10 10.67
CA GLY A 77 0.34 -16.05 9.86
C GLY A 77 1.39 -15.32 9.00
N TRP A 78 1.07 -14.09 8.61
CA TRP A 78 2.01 -13.18 7.96
C TRP A 78 3.20 -12.86 8.87
N ILE A 79 4.36 -12.62 8.26
CA ILE A 79 5.55 -12.17 8.99
C ILE A 79 5.36 -10.70 9.33
N ARG A 80 5.44 -10.37 10.62
CA ARG A 80 5.27 -9.01 11.13
C ARG A 80 6.61 -8.41 11.51
N HIS A 81 6.83 -7.15 11.15
CA HIS A 81 8.00 -6.39 11.59
C HIS A 81 7.75 -5.75 12.95
N SER A 82 8.54 -6.10 13.96
CA SER A 82 8.46 -5.45 15.27
C SER A 82 8.96 -4.01 15.19
N VAL A 83 8.12 -3.06 15.59
CA VAL A 83 8.39 -1.62 15.52
C VAL A 83 7.94 -0.92 16.80
N ALA A 84 8.52 0.24 17.10
CA ALA A 84 8.04 1.11 18.18
C ALA A 84 7.08 2.18 17.62
N ALA A 85 6.03 2.49 18.37
CA ALA A 85 5.13 3.60 18.01
C ALA A 85 5.90 4.93 17.95
N GLY A 86 5.63 5.76 16.94
CA GLY A 86 6.33 7.02 16.73
C GLY A 86 7.74 6.91 16.11
N ALA A 87 8.24 5.70 15.88
CA ALA A 87 9.51 5.48 15.20
C ALA A 87 9.43 5.84 13.71
N ASP A 88 10.59 6.08 13.11
CA ASP A 88 10.69 6.20 11.66
C ASP A 88 10.70 4.79 11.03
N PHE A 89 9.90 4.60 9.99
CA PHE A 89 9.82 3.37 9.21
C PHE A 89 10.35 3.62 7.81
N GLU A 90 11.35 2.84 7.42
CA GLU A 90 12.08 3.01 6.17
C GLU A 90 11.69 1.92 5.17
N VAL A 91 11.43 2.33 3.93
CA VAL A 91 11.14 1.44 2.81
C VAL A 91 12.07 1.77 1.65
N GLU A 92 12.79 0.75 1.20
CA GLU A 92 13.61 0.81 0.00
C GLU A 92 12.86 0.17 -1.17
N TRP A 93 12.77 0.90 -2.29
CA TRP A 93 12.11 0.43 -3.50
C TRP A 93 13.13 0.01 -4.56
N LYS A 94 12.82 -1.11 -5.21
CA LYS A 94 13.50 -1.56 -6.43
C LYS A 94 12.52 -1.46 -7.59
N TYR A 95 12.64 -0.40 -8.37
CA TYR A 95 11.72 -0.14 -9.47
C TYR A 95 12.08 -0.93 -10.72
N ALA A 96 11.12 -1.70 -11.23
CA ALA A 96 11.26 -2.42 -12.50
C ALA A 96 11.16 -1.48 -13.73
N ALA A 97 10.45 -0.36 -13.61
CA ALA A 97 10.24 0.61 -14.68
C ALA A 97 10.14 2.05 -14.15
N PRO A 98 10.56 3.06 -14.93
CA PRO A 98 10.37 4.46 -14.57
C PRO A 98 8.90 4.90 -14.80
N HIS A 99 8.34 5.64 -13.84
CA HIS A 99 7.02 6.26 -13.93
C HIS A 99 7.03 7.72 -13.47
N VAL A 100 6.22 8.58 -14.09
CA VAL A 100 6.04 9.98 -13.65
C VAL A 100 5.29 9.95 -12.33
N THR A 101 6.01 10.20 -11.24
CA THR A 101 5.54 9.98 -9.88
C THR A 101 4.94 11.25 -9.30
N ARG A 102 3.67 11.19 -8.89
CA ARG A 102 3.05 12.25 -8.09
C ARG A 102 3.55 12.19 -6.64
N GLY A 103 3.73 10.99 -6.09
CA GLY A 103 4.30 10.80 -4.76
C GLY A 103 3.75 9.57 -4.05
N TYR A 104 3.68 9.64 -2.73
CA TYR A 104 3.36 8.50 -1.87
C TYR A 104 2.33 8.86 -0.80
N LEU A 105 1.38 7.95 -0.57
CA LEU A 105 0.39 8.04 0.50
C LEU A 105 0.50 6.81 1.40
N TRP A 106 0.48 7.03 2.71
CA TRP A 106 0.63 5.95 3.69
C TRP A 106 -0.62 5.87 4.56
N PHE A 107 -1.31 4.73 4.47
CA PHE A 107 -2.44 4.40 5.30
C PHE A 107 -2.05 3.34 6.31
N ILE A 108 -2.79 3.27 7.41
CA ILE A 108 -2.59 2.27 8.44
C ILE A 108 -3.94 1.86 9.00
N THR A 109 -4.01 0.65 9.53
CA THR A 109 -5.17 0.15 10.26
C THR A 109 -5.45 0.92 11.57
N LYS A 110 -6.72 1.01 11.93
CA LYS A 110 -7.22 1.56 13.21
C LYS A 110 -6.85 0.63 14.37
N ASP A 111 -6.87 1.18 15.58
CA ASP A 111 -6.71 0.38 16.79
C ASP A 111 -7.93 -0.54 16.96
N GLY A 112 -7.66 -1.83 17.24
CA GLY A 112 -8.71 -2.84 17.38
C GLY A 112 -9.44 -3.19 16.08
N TRP A 113 -8.80 -3.01 14.92
CA TRP A 113 -9.34 -3.49 13.65
C TRP A 113 -9.56 -5.01 13.66
N ASP A 114 -10.54 -5.49 12.90
CA ASP A 114 -10.88 -6.92 12.83
C ASP A 114 -9.89 -7.68 11.95
N GLU A 115 -8.92 -8.35 12.60
CA GLU A 115 -7.92 -9.19 11.94
C GLU A 115 -8.50 -10.48 11.32
N SER A 116 -9.75 -10.85 11.66
CA SER A 116 -10.38 -12.08 11.15
C SER A 116 -10.93 -11.93 9.73
N THR A 117 -10.95 -10.72 9.20
CA THR A 117 -11.44 -10.42 7.85
C THR A 117 -10.37 -9.70 7.02
N ARG A 118 -10.44 -9.88 5.70
CA ARG A 118 -9.52 -9.22 4.76
C ARG A 118 -9.64 -7.70 4.88
N ILE A 119 -8.56 -6.97 4.62
CA ILE A 119 -8.51 -5.52 4.76
C ILE A 119 -9.64 -4.83 3.98
N THR A 120 -10.41 -4.00 4.69
CA THR A 120 -11.45 -3.13 4.16
C THR A 120 -11.14 -1.67 4.52
N ARG A 121 -11.80 -0.72 3.85
CA ARG A 121 -11.74 0.70 4.25
C ARG A 121 -12.17 0.93 5.70
N ALA A 122 -13.06 0.10 6.25
CA ALA A 122 -13.49 0.22 7.64
C ALA A 122 -12.33 -0.05 8.62
N HIS A 123 -11.37 -0.90 8.24
CA HIS A 123 -10.20 -1.25 9.06
C HIS A 123 -9.13 -0.17 9.04
N LEU A 124 -9.10 0.68 8.01
CA LEU A 124 -8.06 1.68 7.79
C LEU A 124 -8.48 3.06 8.32
N GLU A 125 -7.52 3.83 8.81
CA GLU A 125 -7.70 5.27 9.03
C GLU A 125 -8.17 5.92 7.72
N SER A 126 -9.13 6.85 7.81
CA SER A 126 -9.76 7.44 6.62
C SER A 126 -8.84 8.38 5.86
N GLU A 127 -7.80 8.89 6.52
CA GLU A 127 -6.79 9.76 5.95
C GLU A 127 -5.42 9.09 6.05
N PRO A 128 -4.50 9.36 5.10
CA PRO A 128 -3.14 8.89 5.22
C PRO A 128 -2.48 9.51 6.46
N PHE A 129 -1.76 8.71 7.24
CA PHE A 129 -1.01 9.21 8.38
C PHE A 129 0.28 9.93 7.94
N TYR A 130 0.75 9.65 6.72
CA TYR A 130 1.89 10.31 6.11
C TYR A 130 1.68 10.49 4.60
N THR A 131 2.04 11.68 4.11
CA THR A 131 1.85 12.11 2.73
C THR A 131 3.12 12.77 2.23
N ASP A 132 3.62 12.29 1.10
CA ASP A 132 4.82 12.81 0.45
C ASP A 132 4.56 12.96 -1.04
N LEU A 133 3.94 14.08 -1.40
CA LEU A 133 3.58 14.41 -2.78
C LEU A 133 4.45 15.53 -3.32
N TYR A 134 4.91 15.36 -4.56
CA TYR A 134 5.48 16.46 -5.32
C TYR A 134 4.43 17.55 -5.54
N THR A 135 4.86 18.81 -5.55
CA THR A 135 3.97 19.97 -5.73
C THR A 135 3.91 20.44 -7.19
N GLN A 136 4.80 19.93 -8.05
CA GLN A 136 4.93 20.36 -9.44
C GLN A 136 3.67 20.04 -10.27
N VAL A 137 3.17 21.05 -10.96
CA VAL A 137 2.05 21.00 -11.91
C VAL A 137 2.29 22.00 -13.04
N PRO A 138 1.89 21.71 -14.29
CA PRO A 138 1.30 20.45 -14.74
C PRO A 138 2.35 19.32 -14.81
N PHE A 139 1.94 18.06 -14.65
CA PHE A 139 2.90 16.94 -14.56
C PHE A 139 3.77 16.80 -15.83
N ASP A 140 3.21 17.15 -16.99
CA ASP A 140 3.82 16.96 -18.30
C ASP A 140 5.00 17.92 -18.56
N GLN A 141 5.03 19.07 -17.87
CA GLN A 141 6.13 20.03 -17.90
C GLN A 141 7.22 19.74 -16.86
N HIS A 142 6.95 18.83 -15.91
CA HIS A 142 7.83 18.54 -14.77
C HIS A 142 8.25 17.06 -14.68
N LYS A 143 8.15 16.29 -15.76
CA LYS A 143 8.50 14.86 -15.78
C LYS A 143 9.91 14.55 -15.26
N GLU A 144 10.85 15.48 -15.44
CA GLU A 144 12.23 15.32 -14.97
C GLU A 144 12.38 15.46 -13.44
N GLU A 145 11.45 16.15 -12.78
CA GLU A 145 11.39 16.32 -11.32
C GLU A 145 10.53 15.24 -10.66
N LEU A 146 9.45 14.83 -11.33
CA LEU A 146 8.47 13.86 -10.86
C LEU A 146 9.00 12.41 -10.97
N LYS A 147 10.10 12.13 -10.28
CA LYS A 147 10.79 10.83 -10.27
C LYS A 147 10.48 10.05 -8.99
N ALA A 148 10.41 8.73 -9.12
CA ALA A 148 10.24 7.83 -7.99
C ALA A 148 11.44 7.91 -7.04
N LYS A 149 11.17 7.92 -5.73
CA LYS A 149 12.19 7.92 -4.68
C LYS A 149 12.56 6.50 -4.32
N THR A 150 13.84 6.15 -4.34
CA THR A 150 14.30 4.78 -4.03
C THR A 150 14.29 4.47 -2.54
N ALA A 151 14.29 5.48 -1.68
CA ALA A 151 14.16 5.35 -0.23
C ALA A 151 13.08 6.29 0.27
N LEU A 152 12.19 5.77 1.10
CA LEU A 152 11.12 6.51 1.75
C LEU A 152 11.22 6.31 3.25
N THR A 153 10.95 7.37 4.00
CA THR A 153 10.84 7.32 5.44
C THR A 153 9.52 7.97 5.84
N ALA A 154 8.72 7.25 6.62
CA ALA A 154 7.50 7.76 7.21
C ALA A 154 7.56 7.60 8.72
N LYS A 155 7.16 8.63 9.47
CA LYS A 155 7.01 8.53 10.93
C LYS A 155 5.74 7.76 11.25
N LEU A 156 5.86 6.61 11.92
CA LEU A 156 4.71 5.81 12.33
C LEU A 156 3.86 6.59 13.36
N PRO A 157 2.53 6.40 13.39
CA PRO A 157 1.70 7.06 14.38
C PRO A 157 2.09 6.68 15.81
N SER A 158 2.01 7.64 16.73
CA SER A 158 2.11 7.36 18.16
C SER A 158 0.87 6.60 18.64
N GLY A 159 1.03 5.70 19.60
CA GLY A 159 -0.08 5.07 20.31
C GLY A 159 -0.59 3.75 19.72
N LYS A 160 -0.13 3.36 18.53
CA LYS A 160 -0.39 2.04 17.94
C LYS A 160 0.20 0.92 18.80
N GLN A 161 -0.49 -0.22 18.89
CA GLN A 161 -0.07 -1.38 19.68
C GLN A 161 -0.52 -2.67 18.99
N GLY A 162 0.32 -3.71 19.05
CA GLY A 162 0.04 -5.00 18.43
C GLY A 162 0.04 -4.93 16.91
N HIS A 163 -0.74 -5.81 16.28
CA HIS A 163 -0.71 -6.00 14.84
C HIS A 163 -1.42 -4.88 14.07
N HIS A 164 -0.71 -4.30 13.11
CA HIS A 164 -1.25 -3.34 12.17
C HIS A 164 -0.72 -3.56 10.76
N VAL A 165 -1.57 -3.38 9.77
CA VAL A 165 -1.16 -3.32 8.36
C VAL A 165 -0.97 -1.86 7.95
N VAL A 166 0.20 -1.56 7.36
CA VAL A 166 0.47 -0.32 6.62
C VAL A 166 0.23 -0.58 5.13
N VAL A 167 -0.47 0.34 4.47
CA VAL A 167 -0.70 0.32 3.01
C VAL A 167 -0.04 1.56 2.41
N LEU A 168 1.04 1.34 1.67
CA LEU A 168 1.80 2.35 0.95
C LEU A 168 1.34 2.39 -0.51
N LEU A 169 0.86 3.55 -0.95
CA LEU A 169 0.52 3.81 -2.34
C LEU A 169 1.60 4.65 -3.00
N TRP A 170 2.13 4.16 -4.12
CA TRP A 170 2.91 4.96 -5.05
C TRP A 170 2.01 5.51 -6.16
N ILE A 171 1.78 6.82 -6.14
CA ILE A 171 0.84 7.53 -7.01
C ILE A 171 1.53 7.93 -8.32
N ILE A 172 0.95 7.51 -9.45
CA ILE A 172 1.45 7.85 -10.79
C ILE A 172 0.68 9.05 -11.34
N ALA A 173 1.39 10.10 -11.74
CA ALA A 173 0.80 11.37 -12.18
C ALA A 173 0.17 11.25 -13.57
N ASP A 174 0.83 10.55 -14.50
CA ASP A 174 0.45 10.47 -15.91
C ASP A 174 -0.44 9.27 -16.26
N THR A 175 -0.78 8.42 -15.28
CA THR A 175 -1.78 7.35 -15.42
C THR A 175 -2.89 7.46 -14.36
N GLY A 176 -3.94 6.65 -14.50
CA GLY A 176 -5.00 6.54 -13.50
C GLY A 176 -4.65 5.65 -12.31
N ALA A 177 -3.41 5.20 -12.20
CA ALA A 177 -3.02 4.10 -11.32
C ALA A 177 -2.13 4.51 -10.15
N ALA A 178 -2.13 3.66 -9.14
CA ALA A 178 -1.14 3.60 -8.07
C ALA A 178 -0.69 2.15 -7.89
N PHE A 179 0.56 1.97 -7.46
CA PHE A 179 1.06 0.68 -6.99
C PHE A 179 0.88 0.58 -5.48
N TYR A 180 0.34 -0.55 -5.03
CA TYR A 180 0.04 -0.85 -3.64
C TYR A 180 1.11 -1.77 -3.06
N GLN A 181 1.73 -1.36 -1.97
CA GLN A 181 2.65 -2.19 -1.19
C GLN A 181 2.23 -2.19 0.27
N THR A 182 2.42 -3.32 0.94
CA THR A 182 1.84 -3.54 2.27
C THR A 182 2.84 -4.13 3.23
N PHE A 183 2.76 -3.70 4.49
CA PHE A 183 3.66 -4.13 5.54
C PHE A 183 2.85 -4.49 6.78
N ASP A 184 2.95 -5.75 7.20
CA ASP A 184 2.46 -6.19 8.50
C ASP A 184 3.46 -5.79 9.59
N LEU A 185 3.00 -4.99 10.55
CA LEU A 185 3.80 -4.45 11.64
C LEU A 185 3.26 -4.97 12.98
N ASP A 186 4.16 -5.24 13.92
CA ASP A 186 3.81 -5.53 15.31
C ASP A 186 4.36 -4.41 16.21
N PHE A 187 3.48 -3.55 16.69
CA PHE A 187 3.84 -2.42 17.53
C PHE A 187 4.06 -2.88 18.97
N VAL A 188 5.33 -2.90 19.37
CA VAL A 188 5.77 -3.30 20.70
C VAL A 188 6.04 -2.07 21.58
N ALA A 189 5.86 -2.24 22.89
CA ALA A 189 6.08 -1.20 23.89
C ALA A 189 7.57 -0.89 24.12
#